data_AF-A0A5C7LRA5-F1
#
_entry.id   AF-A0A5C7LRA5-F1
#
_cell.length_a   1.000
_cell.length_b   1.000
_cell.length_c   1.000
_cell.angle_alpha   90.00
_cell.angle_beta   90.00
_cell.angle_gamma   90.00
#
_symmetry.space_group_name_H-M   'P 1'
#
loop_
_entity.id
_entity.type
_entity.pdbx_description
1 polymer ?
#
loop_
_entity_poly.entity_id
_entity_poly.type
_entity_poly.pdbx_seq_one_letter_code
_entity_poly.pdbx_strand_id
1 'polypeptide(L)'
;METVVHKFEAAGLGKAPFRFVGIEEKRGPIRYTDKATGLEMEVGAPGQPMGTCEYCGQGIAICCTVRSADGKTFIVGSDCIAKVGDAGLKKLVDTKVRQRTKATEESRIENMRNLLADDSLRAKMSALPSPSKFGTMLTWADWMMKNAGHTGRMRVVRAVEKLI
;
A
#
# COMPACT_ATOMS: atom_id res chain seq x y z
N MET A 1 24.11 -34.57 12.17
CA MET A 1 23.94 -33.33 11.37
C MET A 1 22.50 -32.89 11.54
N GLU A 2 22.24 -31.85 12.33
CA GLU A 2 20.89 -31.26 12.39
C GLU A 2 20.58 -30.68 11.01
N THR A 3 19.64 -31.30 10.30
CA THR A 3 19.04 -30.72 9.11
C THR A 3 18.32 -29.46 9.56
N VAL A 4 18.87 -28.28 9.24
CA VAL A 4 18.20 -27.00 9.50
C VAL A 4 16.96 -26.95 8.60
N VAL A 5 15.83 -27.38 9.15
CA VAL A 5 14.55 -27.38 8.45
C VAL A 5 14.12 -25.93 8.23
N HIS A 6 13.78 -25.59 6.99
CA HIS A 6 13.34 -24.25 6.66
C HIS A 6 12.02 -23.92 7.38
N LYS A 7 11.82 -22.66 7.79
CA LYS A 7 10.61 -22.26 8.57
C LYS A 7 9.29 -22.57 7.86
N PHE A 8 9.26 -22.48 6.54
CA PHE A 8 8.09 -22.84 5.73
C PHE A 8 7.89 -24.34 5.58
N GLU A 9 8.97 -25.11 5.62
CA GLU A 9 8.90 -26.57 5.60
C GLU A 9 8.38 -27.10 6.93
N ALA A 10 8.82 -26.51 8.06
CA ALA A 10 8.25 -26.78 9.38
C ALA A 10 6.75 -26.41 9.47
N ALA A 11 6.28 -25.43 8.68
CA ALA A 11 4.87 -25.04 8.59
C ALA A 11 4.07 -25.85 7.55
N GLY A 12 4.69 -26.82 6.87
CA GLY A 12 4.01 -27.67 5.88
C GLY A 12 3.69 -27.01 4.54
N LEU A 13 4.23 -25.82 4.26
CA LEU A 13 3.95 -25.06 3.04
C LEU A 13 4.69 -25.58 1.79
N GLY A 14 5.71 -26.41 1.99
CA GLY A 14 6.50 -27.02 0.92
C GLY A 14 7.91 -27.39 1.37
N LYS A 15 8.76 -27.80 0.42
CA LYS A 15 10.16 -28.14 0.64
C LYS A 15 11.10 -27.10 0.05
N ALA A 16 12.18 -26.81 0.76
CA ALA A 16 13.25 -25.98 0.21
C ALA A 16 13.87 -26.61 -1.05
N PRO A 17 14.45 -25.80 -1.96
CA PRO A 17 14.50 -24.34 -1.97
C PRO A 17 13.17 -23.67 -2.36
N PHE A 18 12.95 -22.46 -1.84
CA PHE A 18 11.80 -21.63 -2.15
C PHE A 18 12.20 -20.51 -3.12
N ARG A 19 11.37 -20.26 -4.14
CA ARG A 19 11.59 -19.24 -5.15
C ARG A 19 10.41 -18.28 -5.21
N PHE A 20 10.69 -17.00 -5.27
CA PHE A 20 9.66 -15.99 -5.53
C PHE A 20 9.16 -16.05 -6.96
N VAL A 21 7.84 -15.98 -7.12
CA VAL A 21 7.17 -15.96 -8.42
C VAL A 21 6.68 -14.58 -8.77
N GLY A 22 6.06 -13.87 -7.81
CA GLY A 22 5.40 -12.61 -8.11
C GLY A 22 4.83 -11.91 -6.89
N ILE A 23 4.39 -10.68 -7.12
CA ILE A 23 3.75 -9.82 -6.14
C ILE A 23 2.45 -9.30 -6.73
N GLU A 24 1.38 -9.45 -5.98
CA GLU A 24 0.08 -8.86 -6.28
C GLU A 24 -0.36 -8.01 -5.09
N GLU A 25 -1.11 -6.94 -5.36
CA GLU A 25 -1.67 -6.09 -4.31
C GLU A 25 -3.18 -6.26 -4.29
N LYS A 26 -3.70 -6.72 -3.16
CA LYS A 26 -5.11 -6.98 -2.91
C LYS A 26 -5.58 -6.06 -1.78
N ARG A 27 -5.97 -4.85 -2.15
CA ARG A 27 -6.62 -3.88 -1.24
C ARG A 27 -8.05 -3.64 -1.67
N GLY A 28 -8.93 -3.50 -0.68
CA GLY A 28 -10.31 -3.08 -0.88
C GLY A 28 -10.39 -1.61 -1.34
N PRO A 29 -11.46 -1.25 -2.06
CA PRO A 29 -12.56 -2.13 -2.44
C PRO A 29 -12.23 -2.94 -3.71
N ILE A 30 -12.49 -4.25 -3.70
CA ILE A 30 -12.33 -5.11 -4.90
C ILE A 30 -13.71 -5.34 -5.51
N ARG A 31 -13.84 -5.01 -6.80
CA ARG A 31 -15.01 -5.38 -7.58
C ARG A 31 -14.93 -6.85 -7.94
N TYR A 32 -15.88 -7.61 -7.44
CA TYR A 32 -16.03 -9.03 -7.72
C TYR A 32 -17.34 -9.24 -8.46
N THR A 33 -17.26 -9.88 -9.62
CA THR A 33 -18.43 -10.34 -10.35
C THR A 33 -18.62 -11.82 -10.04
N ASP A 34 -19.74 -12.17 -9.41
CA ASP A 34 -20.06 -13.56 -9.21
C ASP A 34 -20.39 -14.23 -10.57
N LYS A 35 -19.66 -15.28 -10.93
CA LYS A 35 -19.85 -15.98 -12.20
C LYS A 35 -21.17 -16.74 -12.27
N ALA A 36 -21.75 -17.08 -11.12
CA ALA A 36 -23.01 -17.83 -11.06
C ALA A 36 -24.24 -16.92 -11.22
N THR A 37 -24.23 -15.75 -10.58
CA THR A 37 -25.38 -14.83 -10.57
C THR A 37 -25.21 -13.60 -11.48
N GLY A 38 -24.00 -13.32 -11.96
CA GLY A 38 -23.67 -12.11 -12.72
C GLY A 38 -23.72 -10.83 -11.88
N LEU A 39 -23.90 -10.94 -10.55
CA LEU A 39 -24.00 -9.79 -9.66
C LEU A 39 -22.61 -9.18 -9.46
N GLU A 40 -22.48 -7.89 -9.78
CA GLU A 40 -21.30 -7.10 -9.43
C GLU A 40 -21.44 -6.62 -7.98
N MET A 41 -20.47 -6.99 -7.15
CA MET A 41 -20.39 -6.55 -5.76
C MET A 41 -19.03 -5.97 -5.44
N GLU A 42 -19.03 -4.94 -4.60
CA GLU A 42 -17.84 -4.31 -4.08
C GLU A 42 -17.56 -4.88 -2.69
N VAL A 43 -16.41 -5.53 -2.51
CA VAL A 43 -16.05 -6.20 -1.26
C VAL A 43 -14.88 -5.48 -0.59
N GLY A 44 -15.07 -5.15 0.69
CA GLY A 44 -14.07 -4.56 1.56
C GLY A 44 -14.09 -3.02 1.61
N ALA A 45 -13.60 -2.46 2.71
CA ALA A 45 -13.45 -1.02 2.87
C ALA A 45 -12.21 -0.48 2.12
N PRO A 46 -12.17 0.81 1.76
CA PRO A 46 -10.99 1.43 1.16
C PRO A 46 -9.72 1.20 1.98
N GLY A 47 -8.71 0.58 1.36
CA GLY A 47 -7.43 0.29 1.98
C GLY A 47 -7.39 -0.97 2.86
N GLN A 48 -8.51 -1.69 3.02
CA GLN A 48 -8.57 -2.94 3.77
C GLN A 48 -7.74 -4.04 3.07
N PRO A 49 -6.91 -4.80 3.78
CA PRO A 49 -6.20 -5.94 3.20
C PRO A 49 -7.18 -7.06 2.84
N MET A 50 -7.10 -7.56 1.61
CA MET A 50 -8.00 -8.58 1.06
C MET A 50 -7.32 -9.93 0.80
N GLY A 51 -6.03 -10.06 1.13
CA GLY A 51 -5.30 -11.33 1.12
C GLY A 51 -5.07 -11.87 2.52
N THR A 52 -4.64 -13.14 2.59
CA THR A 52 -4.27 -13.80 3.85
C THR A 52 -2.92 -14.49 3.66
N CYS A 53 -2.02 -14.30 4.62
CA CYS A 53 -0.73 -14.96 4.61
C CYS A 53 -0.89 -16.45 4.98
N GLU A 54 -0.48 -17.36 4.12
CA GLU A 54 -0.61 -18.81 4.37
C GLU A 54 0.36 -19.32 5.45
N TYR A 55 1.38 -18.53 5.80
CA TYR A 55 2.31 -18.89 6.88
C TYR A 55 1.82 -18.50 8.28
N CYS A 56 1.29 -17.28 8.46
CA CYS A 56 0.89 -16.77 9.79
C CYS A 56 -0.59 -16.44 9.93
N GLY A 57 -1.39 -16.60 8.87
CA GLY A 57 -2.83 -16.32 8.86
C GLY A 57 -3.21 -14.83 8.88
N GLN A 58 -2.25 -13.91 8.90
CA GLN A 58 -2.55 -12.49 8.99
C GLN A 58 -3.06 -11.92 7.67
N GLY A 59 -4.03 -11.00 7.75
CA GLY A 59 -4.54 -10.26 6.60
C GLY A 59 -3.45 -9.39 5.97
N ILE A 60 -3.25 -9.52 4.66
CA ILE A 60 -2.19 -8.85 3.90
C ILE A 60 -2.76 -8.14 2.68
N ALA A 61 -2.29 -6.91 2.47
CA ALA A 61 -2.57 -6.15 1.25
C ALA A 61 -1.60 -6.50 0.13
N ILE A 62 -0.36 -6.85 0.49
CA ILE A 62 0.71 -7.20 -0.44
C ILE A 62 0.92 -8.70 -0.36
N CYS A 63 0.48 -9.40 -1.39
CA CYS A 63 0.52 -10.84 -1.51
C CYS A 63 1.75 -11.22 -2.35
N CYS A 64 2.72 -11.86 -1.71
CA CYS A 64 3.92 -12.37 -2.38
C CYS A 64 3.76 -13.86 -2.65
N THR A 65 3.72 -14.24 -3.91
CA THR A 65 3.64 -15.65 -4.33
C THR A 65 5.03 -16.28 -4.30
N VAL A 66 5.15 -17.39 -3.59
CA VAL A 66 6.34 -18.21 -3.45
C VAL A 66 6.05 -19.59 -4.00
N ARG A 67 7.01 -20.16 -4.75
CA ARG A 67 6.98 -21.52 -5.25
C ARG A 67 8.05 -22.34 -4.53
N SER A 68 7.62 -23.46 -3.97
CA SER A 68 8.46 -24.48 -3.36
C SER A 68 9.05 -25.42 -4.43
N ALA A 69 10.13 -26.12 -4.09
CA ALA A 69 10.76 -27.09 -4.99
C ALA A 69 9.86 -28.29 -5.31
N ASP A 70 8.92 -28.62 -4.41
CA ASP A 70 7.88 -29.63 -4.63
C ASP A 70 6.77 -29.18 -5.59
N GLY A 71 6.87 -27.97 -6.15
CA GLY A 71 5.92 -27.41 -7.10
C GLY A 71 4.73 -26.70 -6.47
N LYS A 72 4.59 -26.72 -5.14
CA LYS A 72 3.52 -25.98 -4.45
C LYS A 72 3.76 -24.48 -4.54
N THR A 73 2.69 -23.73 -4.73
CA THR A 73 2.71 -22.26 -4.64
C THR A 73 1.90 -21.82 -3.44
N PHE A 74 2.43 -20.88 -2.67
CA PHE A 74 1.75 -20.28 -1.54
C PHE A 74 2.01 -18.77 -1.48
N ILE A 75 1.16 -18.04 -0.77
CA ILE A 75 1.15 -16.60 -0.66
C ILE A 75 1.54 -16.20 0.76
N VAL A 76 2.51 -15.29 0.85
CA VAL A 76 2.94 -14.72 2.13
C VAL A 76 2.95 -13.20 2.06
N GLY A 77 2.85 -12.56 3.23
CA GLY A 77 3.04 -11.11 3.34
C GLY A 77 4.49 -10.67 3.12
N SER A 78 4.69 -9.37 2.94
CA SER A 78 6.01 -8.72 2.83
C SER A 78 6.93 -8.97 4.03
N ASP A 79 6.37 -9.24 5.21
CA ASP A 79 7.18 -9.54 6.40
C ASP A 79 7.62 -11.00 6.44
N CYS A 80 6.73 -11.90 6.00
CA CYS A 80 7.00 -13.33 5.97
C CYS A 80 7.90 -13.72 4.80
N ILE A 81 7.89 -12.99 3.67
CA ILE A 81 8.80 -13.26 2.55
C ILE A 81 10.29 -13.16 2.96
N ALA A 82 10.62 -12.35 3.97
CA ALA A 82 11.98 -12.25 4.50
C ALA A 82 12.49 -13.59 5.06
N LYS A 83 11.57 -14.51 5.42
CA LYS A 83 11.88 -15.84 5.94
C LYS A 83 12.22 -16.85 4.84
N VAL A 84 12.09 -16.50 3.55
CA VAL A 84 12.53 -17.32 2.40
C VAL A 84 14.05 -17.52 2.40
N GLY A 85 14.81 -16.65 3.07
CA GLY A 85 16.28 -16.72 3.12
C GLY A 85 16.99 -16.02 1.95
N ASP A 86 16.25 -15.49 0.98
CA ASP A 86 16.81 -14.67 -0.09
C ASP A 86 16.73 -13.17 0.27
N ALA A 87 17.82 -12.63 0.82
CA ALA A 87 17.91 -11.24 1.24
C ALA A 87 17.76 -10.25 0.07
N GLY A 88 18.10 -10.66 -1.17
CA GLY A 88 17.89 -9.85 -2.36
C GLY A 88 16.40 -9.66 -2.67
N LEU A 89 15.61 -10.65 -2.31
CA LEU A 89 14.19 -10.72 -2.60
C LEU A 89 13.35 -9.75 -1.77
N LYS A 90 13.69 -9.61 -0.49
CA LYS A 90 13.07 -8.59 0.39
C LYS A 90 13.29 -7.18 -0.17
N LYS A 91 14.50 -6.86 -0.63
CA LYS A 91 14.82 -5.54 -1.20
C LYS A 91 14.01 -5.26 -2.46
N LEU A 92 13.80 -6.25 -3.32
CA LEU A 92 12.98 -6.12 -4.53
C LEU A 92 11.50 -5.86 -4.20
N VAL A 93 10.95 -6.61 -3.23
CA VAL A 93 9.59 -6.41 -2.74
C VAL A 93 9.43 -5.02 -2.13
N ASP A 94 10.33 -4.63 -1.21
CA ASP A 94 10.31 -3.31 -0.58
C ASP A 94 10.41 -2.18 -1.61
N THR A 95 11.24 -2.34 -2.64
CA THR A 95 11.40 -1.36 -3.72
C THR A 95 10.10 -1.22 -4.54
N LYS A 96 9.48 -2.34 -4.93
CA LYS A 96 8.21 -2.32 -5.68
C LYS A 96 7.06 -1.73 -4.85
N VAL A 97 6.98 -2.07 -3.57
CA VAL A 97 5.99 -1.50 -2.65
C VAL A 97 6.17 0.01 -2.51
N ARG A 98 7.41 0.48 -2.36
CA ARG A 98 7.72 1.92 -2.30
C ARG A 98 7.38 2.63 -3.59
N GLN A 99 7.73 2.07 -4.75
CA GLN A 99 7.41 2.67 -6.06
C GLN A 99 5.90 2.83 -6.25
N ARG A 100 5.10 1.82 -5.88
CA ARG A 100 3.64 1.90 -5.97
C ARG A 100 3.03 2.88 -4.98
N THR A 101 3.48 2.86 -3.73
CA THR A 101 2.99 3.81 -2.71
C THR A 101 3.28 5.24 -3.16
N LYS A 102 4.48 5.49 -3.70
CA LYS A 102 4.85 6.80 -4.25
C LYS A 102 3.97 7.21 -5.43
N ALA A 103 3.67 6.30 -6.35
CA ALA A 103 2.78 6.60 -7.48
C ALA A 103 1.36 6.97 -7.01
N THR A 104 0.77 6.24 -6.06
CA THR A 104 -0.53 6.57 -5.49
C THR A 104 -0.51 7.90 -4.73
N GLU A 105 0.55 8.15 -3.96
CA GLU A 105 0.73 9.41 -3.23
C GLU A 105 0.95 10.59 -4.19
N GLU A 106 1.67 10.40 -5.30
CA GLU A 106 1.82 11.40 -6.37
C GLU A 106 0.48 11.71 -7.02
N SER A 107 -0.35 10.71 -7.32
CA SER A 107 -1.72 10.95 -7.81
C SER A 107 -2.58 11.72 -6.80
N ARG A 108 -2.42 11.48 -5.50
CA ARG A 108 -3.13 12.25 -4.46
C ARG A 108 -2.64 13.70 -4.39
N ILE A 109 -1.33 13.92 -4.51
CA ILE A 109 -0.76 15.26 -4.58
C ILE A 109 -1.28 16.01 -5.81
N GLU A 110 -1.39 15.33 -6.96
CA GLU A 110 -1.91 15.93 -8.19
C GLU A 110 -3.41 16.24 -8.09
N ASN A 111 -4.22 15.31 -7.59
CA ASN A 111 -5.63 15.57 -7.29
C ASN A 111 -5.81 16.74 -6.32
N MET A 112 -4.91 16.87 -5.33
CA MET A 112 -4.92 18.01 -4.42
C MET A 112 -4.56 19.32 -5.10
N ARG A 113 -3.67 19.34 -6.09
CA ARG A 113 -3.44 20.54 -6.90
C ARG A 113 -4.71 20.98 -7.62
N ASN A 114 -5.45 20.03 -8.18
CA ASN A 114 -6.72 20.32 -8.85
C ASN A 114 -7.78 20.83 -7.86
N LEU A 115 -7.88 20.23 -6.67
CA LEU A 115 -8.79 20.69 -5.61
C LEU A 115 -8.42 22.07 -5.06
N LEU A 116 -7.13 22.41 -4.99
CA LEU A 116 -6.67 23.77 -4.60
C LEU A 116 -7.01 24.85 -5.65
N ALA A 117 -7.44 24.46 -6.86
CA ALA A 117 -7.95 25.36 -7.88
C ALA A 117 -9.46 25.64 -7.73
N ASP A 118 -10.18 24.93 -6.85
CA ASP A 118 -11.60 25.19 -6.57
C ASP A 118 -11.76 26.42 -5.65
N ASP A 119 -12.46 27.44 -6.14
CA ASP A 119 -12.70 28.70 -5.43
C ASP A 119 -13.45 28.52 -4.10
N SER A 120 -14.34 27.52 -4.00
CA SER A 120 -15.09 27.23 -2.77
C SER A 120 -14.17 26.73 -1.66
N LEU A 121 -13.23 25.84 -2.00
CA LEU A 121 -12.26 25.31 -1.07
C LEU A 121 -11.22 26.36 -0.68
N ARG A 122 -10.80 27.20 -1.64
CA ARG A 122 -9.89 28.33 -1.38
C ARG A 122 -10.48 29.32 -0.38
N ALA A 123 -11.78 29.62 -0.48
CA ALA A 123 -12.47 30.51 0.47
C ALA A 123 -12.52 29.92 1.89
N LYS A 124 -12.75 28.61 2.03
CA LYS A 124 -12.70 27.93 3.34
C LYS A 124 -11.28 27.93 3.92
N MET A 125 -10.28 27.70 3.09
CA MET A 125 -8.88 27.65 3.52
C MET A 125 -8.28 29.03 3.82
N SER A 126 -8.77 30.10 3.22
CA SER A 126 -8.34 31.47 3.57
C SER A 126 -8.90 31.93 4.91
N ALA A 127 -10.06 31.41 5.31
CA ALA A 127 -10.69 31.71 6.61
C ALA A 127 -10.04 30.97 7.79
N LEU A 128 -9.30 29.89 7.54
CA LEU A 128 -8.68 29.09 8.58
C LEU A 128 -7.23 29.52 8.86
N PRO A 129 -6.80 29.56 10.14
CA PRO A 129 -5.42 29.80 10.48
C PRO A 129 -4.55 28.61 10.04
N SER A 130 -3.35 28.89 9.56
CA SER A 130 -2.43 27.85 9.12
C SER A 130 -1.96 26.95 10.28
N PRO A 131 -1.64 25.67 10.01
CA PRO A 131 -1.09 24.75 11.02
C PRO A 131 0.31 25.14 11.52
N SER A 132 1.12 25.77 10.67
CA SER A 132 2.32 26.49 11.11
C SER A 132 1.94 27.95 11.38
N LYS A 133 2.71 28.73 12.14
CA LYS A 133 2.38 30.14 12.44
C LYS A 133 2.52 31.10 11.21
N PHE A 134 2.33 30.59 9.99
CA PHE A 134 2.54 31.31 8.73
C PHE A 134 1.22 31.55 7.98
N GLY A 135 0.58 32.68 8.26
CA GLY A 135 -0.53 33.20 7.45
C GLY A 135 -1.81 32.37 7.55
N THR A 136 -2.49 32.21 6.40
CA THR A 136 -3.72 31.43 6.27
C THR A 136 -3.42 30.02 5.77
N MET A 137 -4.34 29.10 5.99
CA MET A 137 -4.18 27.70 5.55
C MET A 137 -3.98 27.59 4.03
N LEU A 138 -4.56 28.50 3.25
CA LEU A 138 -4.33 28.61 1.81
C LEU A 138 -2.89 29.01 1.48
N THR A 139 -2.37 30.07 2.10
CA THR A 139 -0.99 30.54 1.86
C THR A 139 0.05 29.49 2.27
N TRP A 140 -0.21 28.78 3.36
CA TRP A 140 0.60 27.65 3.79
C TRP A 140 0.55 26.48 2.80
N ALA A 141 -0.65 26.10 2.34
CA ALA A 141 -0.83 25.01 1.38
C ALA A 141 -0.14 25.30 0.04
N ASP A 142 -0.33 26.50 -0.53
CA ASP A 142 0.30 26.93 -1.78
C ASP A 142 1.83 26.94 -1.66
N TRP A 143 2.37 27.45 -0.55
CA TRP A 143 3.81 27.44 -0.31
C TRP A 143 4.36 26.02 -0.17
N MET A 144 3.68 25.15 0.58
CA MET A 144 4.10 23.77 0.79
C MET A 144 4.03 22.93 -0.49
N MET A 145 3.04 23.15 -1.35
CA MET A 145 2.91 22.44 -2.62
C MET A 145 3.99 22.86 -3.64
N LYS A 146 4.48 24.10 -3.57
CA LYS A 146 5.55 24.64 -4.42
C LYS A 146 6.95 24.31 -3.91
N ASN A 147 7.20 24.49 -2.60
CA ASN A 147 8.56 24.51 -2.04
C ASN A 147 8.91 23.27 -1.20
N ALA A 148 7.92 22.53 -0.70
CA ALA A 148 8.21 21.39 0.17
C ALA A 148 8.49 20.10 -0.61
N GLY A 149 9.30 19.23 0.00
CA GLY A 149 9.48 17.85 -0.45
C GLY A 149 8.24 16.98 -0.23
N HIS A 150 8.33 15.70 -0.61
CA HIS A 150 7.21 14.74 -0.61
C HIS A 150 6.39 14.72 0.69
N THR A 151 7.07 14.61 1.84
CA THR A 151 6.43 14.58 3.16
C THR A 151 5.67 15.87 3.47
N GLY A 152 6.16 17.02 3.01
CA GLY A 152 5.50 18.31 3.20
C GLY A 152 4.23 18.43 2.35
N ARG A 153 4.26 17.95 1.10
CA ARG A 153 3.08 17.92 0.22
C ARG A 153 2.01 16.98 0.75
N MET A 154 2.38 15.79 1.23
CA MET A 154 1.44 14.85 1.85
C MET A 154 0.80 15.39 3.14
N ARG A 155 1.47 16.29 3.87
CA ARG A 155 0.85 16.99 5.01
C ARG A 155 -0.27 17.93 4.56
N VAL A 156 -0.10 18.61 3.42
CA VAL A 156 -1.17 19.45 2.84
C VAL A 156 -2.35 18.58 2.45
N VAL A 157 -2.13 17.50 1.70
CA VAL A 157 -3.19 16.55 1.30
C VAL A 157 -4.02 16.10 2.50
N ARG A 158 -3.37 15.61 3.57
CA ARG A 158 -4.06 15.15 4.79
C ARG A 158 -4.77 16.26 5.55
N ALA A 159 -4.25 17.49 5.50
CA ALA A 159 -4.86 18.63 6.17
C ALA A 159 -6.12 19.09 5.42
N VAL A 160 -6.10 19.07 4.09
CA VAL A 160 -7.24 19.48 3.27
C VAL A 160 -8.30 18.39 3.16
N GLU A 161 -7.93 17.12 3.12
CA GLU A 161 -8.88 15.99 3.22
C GLU A 161 -9.71 16.01 4.51
N LYS A 162 -9.25 16.69 5.57
CA LYS A 162 -10.04 16.88 6.80
C LYS A 162 -11.06 18.01 6.71
N LEU A 163 -10.97 18.85 5.68
CA LEU A 163 -11.82 20.02 5.47
C LEU A 163 -12.93 19.77 4.44
N ILE A 164 -12.82 18.66 3.70
CA ILE A 164 -13.81 18.13 2.77
C ILE A 164 -14.68 17.15 3.53
#